data_AF-A0ABC9WLE8-F1
#
_entry.id   AF-A0ABC9WLE8-F1
#
_cell.length_a   1.000
_cell.length_b   1.000
_cell.length_c   1.000
_cell.angle_alpha   90.00
_cell.angle_beta   90.00
_cell.angle_gamma   90.00
#
_symmetry.space_group_name_H-M   'P 1'
#
loop_
_entity.id
_entity.type
_entity.pdbx_description
1 polymer ?
#
loop_
_entity_poly.entity_id
_entity_poly.type
_entity_poly.pdbx_seq_one_letter_code
_entity_poly.pdbx_strand_id
1 'polypeptide(L)'
;MRRFALRSCHGYRRQVNKSKVLGSPGGITDACGRGFYKSSSQDLQCSRCPTHSFSDKEGSSRCDCEDSYYRAPSDPPYVACTRPPSAPQNLIFNINQTTVSLEWSPPADNGGRNDVTYRILCKRCSWEQGECVPCGSNIGYMPQQTGLVDNYVTVMDLLAHANYTFEVEAVNGVSDLSRSQRLFAAVSITTGQAVMNGSKFDADSNLVE
;
A
#
# COMPACT_ATOMS: atom_id res chain seq x y z
N MET A 1 -55.64 17.97 -58.60
CA MET A 1 -54.54 17.00 -58.46
C MET A 1 -53.25 17.80 -58.34
N ARG A 2 -52.36 17.72 -57.36
CA ARG A 2 -52.07 16.72 -56.31
C ARG A 2 -51.64 17.48 -55.04
N ARG A 3 -52.00 16.92 -53.88
CA ARG A 3 -51.66 17.40 -52.53
C ARG A 3 -50.17 17.16 -52.25
N PHE A 4 -49.49 18.15 -51.67
CA PHE A 4 -48.16 17.97 -51.07
C PHE A 4 -48.31 17.17 -49.77
N ALA A 5 -47.69 15.99 -49.71
CA ALA A 5 -47.62 15.17 -48.51
C ALA A 5 -46.34 15.52 -47.74
N LEU A 6 -46.51 16.05 -46.53
CA LEU A 6 -45.46 16.19 -45.52
C LEU A 6 -45.00 14.76 -45.12
N ARG A 7 -43.78 14.38 -45.49
CA ARG A 7 -43.16 13.14 -45.01
C ARG A 7 -42.58 13.37 -43.62
N SER A 8 -43.16 12.64 -42.67
CA SER A 8 -42.76 12.56 -41.26
C SER A 8 -41.30 12.13 -41.12
N CYS A 9 -40.50 12.90 -40.37
CA CYS A 9 -39.18 12.50 -39.90
C CYS A 9 -39.35 11.42 -38.83
N HIS A 10 -39.19 10.15 -39.21
CA HIS A 10 -39.06 9.05 -38.25
C HIS A 10 -37.72 9.21 -37.50
N GLY A 11 -37.80 9.54 -36.21
CA GLY A 11 -36.66 9.56 -35.31
C GLY A 11 -35.99 8.19 -35.24
N TYR A 12 -34.71 8.15 -35.63
CA TYR A 12 -33.83 7.01 -35.36
C TYR A 12 -33.59 6.97 -33.85
N ARG A 13 -34.42 6.20 -33.13
CA ARG A 13 -34.15 5.81 -31.76
C ARG A 13 -32.90 4.93 -31.81
N ARG A 14 -31.73 5.46 -31.41
CA ARG A 14 -30.53 4.64 -31.17
C ARG A 14 -30.94 3.57 -30.16
N GLN A 15 -31.07 2.34 -30.62
CA GLN A 15 -31.09 1.18 -29.76
C GLN A 15 -29.73 1.17 -29.05
N VAL A 16 -29.73 1.54 -27.77
CA VAL A 16 -28.63 1.17 -26.89
C VAL A 16 -28.71 -0.34 -26.81
N ASN A 17 -27.91 -1.03 -27.63
CA ASN A 17 -27.67 -2.46 -27.48
C ASN A 17 -27.18 -2.66 -26.06
N LYS A 18 -28.03 -3.23 -25.19
CA LYS A 18 -27.65 -3.83 -23.91
C LYS A 18 -26.69 -4.98 -24.20
N SER A 19 -25.45 -4.62 -24.52
CA SER A 19 -24.37 -5.56 -24.73
C SER A 19 -23.88 -5.99 -23.36
N LYS A 20 -24.02 -7.29 -23.08
CA LYS A 20 -23.32 -8.04 -22.02
C LYS A 20 -23.46 -7.50 -20.60
N VAL A 21 -24.48 -7.95 -19.87
CA VAL A 21 -24.31 -8.20 -18.43
C VAL A 21 -25.01 -9.52 -18.10
N LEU A 22 -24.20 -10.53 -17.78
CA LEU A 22 -24.38 -11.57 -16.75
C LEU A 22 -23.57 -12.80 -17.19
N GLY A 23 -22.33 -12.92 -16.70
CA GLY A 23 -21.73 -14.25 -16.56
C GLY A 23 -22.64 -15.04 -15.62
N SER A 24 -23.15 -16.18 -16.06
CA SER A 24 -24.00 -17.02 -15.23
C SER A 24 -23.18 -17.60 -14.08
N PRO A 25 -23.72 -17.67 -12.85
CA PRO A 25 -23.17 -18.56 -11.84
C PRO A 25 -23.36 -19.98 -12.38
N GLY A 26 -22.32 -20.53 -13.01
CA GLY A 26 -22.36 -21.90 -13.56
C GLY A 26 -22.76 -22.90 -12.48
N GLY A 27 -23.55 -23.90 -12.87
CA GLY A 27 -23.94 -25.01 -11.99
C GLY A 27 -22.78 -25.96 -11.69
N ILE A 28 -23.05 -27.02 -10.92
CA ILE A 28 -22.05 -28.01 -10.43
C ILE A 28 -21.16 -28.57 -11.57
N THR A 29 -21.71 -28.71 -12.77
CA THR A 29 -21.05 -29.29 -13.97
C THR A 29 -20.64 -28.26 -15.02
N ASP A 30 -21.01 -26.99 -14.86
CA ASP A 30 -20.77 -25.95 -15.87
C ASP A 30 -19.51 -25.16 -15.52
N ALA A 31 -18.72 -24.83 -16.54
CA ALA A 31 -17.59 -23.92 -16.37
C ALA A 31 -18.09 -22.56 -15.87
N CYS A 32 -17.40 -21.98 -14.89
CA CYS A 32 -17.78 -20.67 -14.37
C CYS A 32 -17.74 -19.60 -15.47
N GLY A 33 -18.78 -18.77 -15.56
CA GLY A 33 -18.77 -17.62 -16.45
C GLY A 33 -17.70 -16.60 -16.06
N ARG A 34 -17.39 -15.67 -16.99
CA ARG A 34 -16.48 -14.55 -16.72
C ARG A 34 -16.93 -13.74 -15.51
N GLY A 35 -15.97 -13.31 -14.70
CA GLY A 35 -16.20 -12.64 -13.42
C GLY A 35 -16.53 -13.59 -12.25
N PHE A 36 -16.51 -14.90 -12.50
CA PHE A 36 -16.67 -15.94 -11.49
C PHE A 36 -15.50 -16.92 -11.50
N TYR A 37 -15.33 -17.62 -10.38
CA TYR A 37 -14.32 -18.66 -10.20
C TYR A 37 -14.87 -19.82 -9.36
N LYS A 38 -14.19 -20.98 -9.44
CA LYS A 38 -14.47 -22.16 -8.62
C LYS A 38 -13.14 -22.81 -8.18
N SER A 39 -12.82 -22.71 -6.90
CA SER A 39 -11.48 -23.09 -6.38
C SER A 39 -11.27 -24.59 -6.28
N SER A 40 -12.34 -25.32 -5.95
CA SER A 40 -12.34 -26.77 -5.80
C SER A 40 -13.46 -27.38 -6.63
N SER A 41 -13.26 -28.60 -7.12
CA SER A 41 -14.32 -29.40 -7.75
C SER A 41 -15.48 -29.68 -6.80
N GLN A 42 -15.22 -29.67 -5.48
CA GLN A 42 -16.19 -29.86 -4.41
C GLN A 42 -17.11 -28.64 -4.20
N ASP A 43 -16.72 -27.45 -4.68
CA ASP A 43 -17.54 -26.25 -4.55
C ASP A 43 -18.83 -26.43 -5.37
N LEU A 44 -19.99 -26.30 -4.73
CA LEU A 44 -21.28 -26.56 -5.38
C LEU A 44 -21.63 -25.54 -6.48
N GLN A 45 -21.08 -24.33 -6.41
CA GLN A 45 -21.39 -23.26 -7.35
C GLN A 45 -20.21 -22.31 -7.54
N CYS A 46 -20.19 -21.63 -8.68
CA CYS A 46 -19.24 -20.58 -8.95
C CYS A 46 -19.43 -19.37 -8.03
N SER A 47 -18.34 -18.84 -7.51
CA SER A 47 -18.31 -17.63 -6.68
C SER A 47 -17.89 -16.43 -7.52
N ARG A 48 -18.47 -15.25 -7.24
CA ARG A 48 -18.04 -14.02 -7.91
C ARG A 48 -16.61 -13.66 -7.49
N CYS A 49 -15.84 -13.07 -8.39
CA CYS A 49 -14.54 -12.54 -8.03
C CYS A 49 -14.63 -11.54 -6.87
N PRO A 50 -13.79 -11.70 -5.83
CA PRO A 50 -13.66 -10.74 -4.74
C PRO A 50 -13.25 -9.35 -5.24
N THR A 51 -13.40 -8.33 -4.39
CA THR A 51 -12.97 -6.95 -4.68
C THR A 51 -11.50 -6.91 -5.11
N HIS A 52 -11.19 -6.02 -6.05
CA HIS A 52 -9.86 -5.85 -6.65
C HIS A 52 -9.33 -7.10 -7.37
N SER A 53 -10.24 -7.95 -7.85
CA SER A 53 -9.89 -9.12 -8.64
C SER A 53 -10.91 -9.38 -9.75
N PHE A 54 -10.45 -10.03 -10.81
CA PHE A 54 -11.25 -10.28 -12.00
C PHE A 54 -10.93 -11.65 -12.61
N SER A 55 -11.79 -12.09 -13.52
CA SER A 55 -11.64 -13.35 -14.25
C SER A 55 -12.21 -13.18 -15.65
N ASP A 56 -11.34 -13.06 -16.65
CA ASP A 56 -11.76 -12.86 -18.04
C ASP A 56 -12.01 -14.17 -18.80
N LYS A 57 -11.64 -15.30 -18.18
CA LYS A 57 -11.76 -16.64 -18.75
C LYS A 57 -12.94 -17.39 -18.11
N GLU A 58 -13.52 -18.28 -18.89
CA GLU A 58 -14.51 -19.23 -18.35
C GLU A 58 -13.79 -20.40 -17.67
N GLY A 59 -14.40 -20.97 -16.64
CA GLY A 59 -13.84 -22.10 -15.89
C GLY A 59 -12.63 -21.75 -15.02
N SER A 60 -12.42 -20.47 -14.70
CA SER A 60 -11.30 -20.04 -13.86
C SER A 60 -11.37 -20.65 -12.46
N SER A 61 -10.23 -21.17 -11.97
CA SER A 61 -10.12 -21.70 -10.61
C SER A 61 -9.78 -20.63 -9.56
N ARG A 62 -9.40 -19.43 -10.00
CA ARG A 62 -9.13 -18.25 -9.17
C ARG A 62 -9.30 -16.98 -9.99
N CYS A 63 -9.51 -15.87 -9.31
CA CYS A 63 -9.51 -14.55 -9.93
C CYS A 63 -8.12 -13.92 -9.84
N ASP A 64 -7.68 -13.30 -10.92
CA ASP A 64 -6.44 -12.53 -11.00
C ASP A 64 -6.63 -11.17 -10.31
N CYS A 65 -5.57 -10.61 -9.72
CA CYS A 65 -5.66 -9.30 -9.06
C CYS A 65 -5.60 -8.16 -10.09
N GLU A 66 -6.32 -7.08 -9.80
CA GLU A 66 -6.16 -5.80 -10.51
C GLU A 66 -4.74 -5.24 -10.33
N ASP A 67 -4.32 -4.35 -11.23
CA ASP A 67 -3.00 -3.71 -11.15
C ASP A 67 -2.80 -3.01 -9.80
N SER A 68 -1.62 -3.19 -9.20
CA SER A 68 -1.25 -2.69 -7.87
C SER A 68 -1.99 -3.31 -6.69
N TYR A 69 -2.80 -4.36 -6.93
CA TYR A 69 -3.37 -5.20 -5.90
C TYR A 69 -2.78 -6.61 -5.99
N TYR A 70 -2.71 -7.26 -4.83
CA TYR A 70 -1.99 -8.52 -4.68
C TYR A 70 -2.68 -9.41 -3.63
N ARG A 71 -2.34 -10.70 -3.65
CA ARG A 71 -2.66 -11.65 -2.60
C ARG A 71 -1.35 -12.25 -2.08
N ALA A 72 -1.22 -12.32 -0.76
CA ALA A 72 -0.11 -13.01 -0.12
C ALA A 72 -0.24 -14.53 -0.39
N PRO A 73 0.86 -15.31 -0.36
CA PRO A 73 0.80 -16.75 -0.57
C PRO A 73 -0.11 -17.50 0.42
N SER A 74 -0.29 -16.95 1.63
CA SER A 74 -1.18 -17.48 2.67
C SER A 74 -2.65 -17.11 2.47
N ASP A 75 -2.98 -16.23 1.53
CA ASP A 75 -4.33 -15.72 1.34
C ASP A 75 -5.23 -16.74 0.64
N PRO A 76 -6.41 -17.03 1.20
CA PRO A 76 -7.41 -17.85 0.52
C PRO A 76 -7.92 -17.20 -0.78
N PRO A 77 -8.34 -17.97 -1.79
CA PRO A 77 -8.81 -17.42 -3.07
C PRO A 77 -10.09 -16.58 -2.95
N TYR A 78 -10.83 -16.71 -1.86
CA TYR A 78 -12.07 -15.97 -1.60
C TYR A 78 -11.86 -14.59 -0.99
N VAL A 79 -10.66 -14.24 -0.52
CA VAL A 79 -10.41 -12.89 0.00
C VAL A 79 -10.11 -11.91 -1.12
N ALA A 80 -10.41 -10.63 -0.88
CA ALA A 80 -10.09 -9.54 -1.80
C ALA A 80 -8.58 -9.43 -2.04
N CYS A 81 -8.19 -8.93 -3.22
CA CYS A 81 -6.81 -8.49 -3.37
C CYS A 81 -6.61 -7.19 -2.58
N THR A 82 -5.42 -7.03 -2.03
CA THR A 82 -5.05 -5.95 -1.11
C THR A 82 -3.83 -5.21 -1.66
N ARG A 83 -3.49 -4.07 -1.07
CA ARG A 83 -2.34 -3.25 -1.52
C ARG A 83 -1.38 -2.96 -0.37
N PRO A 84 -0.14 -2.53 -0.63
CA PRO A 84 0.74 -2.01 0.43
C PRO A 84 0.09 -0.83 1.16
N PRO A 85 0.43 -0.60 2.44
CA PRO A 85 -0.10 0.52 3.19
C PRO A 85 0.49 1.84 2.69
N SER A 86 -0.18 2.95 3.05
CA SER A 86 0.38 4.30 2.96
C SER A 86 1.51 4.53 3.98
N ALA A 87 2.22 5.66 3.88
CA ALA A 87 3.24 6.01 4.87
C ALA A 87 2.63 6.19 6.28
N PRO A 88 3.39 5.89 7.35
CA PRO A 88 3.05 6.33 8.70
C PRO A 88 2.84 7.85 8.77
N GLN A 89 2.08 8.29 9.77
CA GLN A 89 1.75 9.71 9.95
C GLN A 89 2.42 10.26 11.21
N ASN A 90 2.55 11.58 11.32
CA ASN A 90 2.96 12.27 12.55
C ASN A 90 4.25 11.70 13.19
N LEU A 91 5.28 11.43 12.39
CA LEU A 91 6.56 10.97 12.91
C LEU A 91 7.23 12.09 13.73
N ILE A 92 7.46 11.81 15.01
CA ILE A 92 8.13 12.68 15.96
C ILE A 92 9.37 11.97 16.53
N PHE A 93 10.31 12.75 17.05
CA PHE A 93 11.53 12.23 17.63
C PHE A 93 11.94 12.97 18.91
N ASN A 94 12.66 12.27 19.77
CA ASN A 94 13.32 12.83 20.96
C ASN A 94 14.77 12.35 21.01
N ILE A 95 15.71 13.26 21.24
CA ILE A 95 17.16 12.97 21.28
C ILE A 95 17.65 13.08 22.72
N ASN A 96 18.31 12.03 23.18
CA ASN A 96 19.06 12.03 24.42
C ASN A 96 20.50 11.59 24.15
N GLN A 97 21.40 12.57 23.99
CA GLN A 97 22.81 12.37 23.65
C GLN A 97 23.02 11.61 22.32
N THR A 98 23.27 10.30 22.41
CA THR A 98 23.51 9.36 21.30
C THR A 98 22.34 8.38 21.11
N THR A 99 21.23 8.61 21.82
CA THR A 99 20.01 7.81 21.75
C THR A 99 18.88 8.64 21.18
N VAL A 100 18.03 8.03 20.35
CA VAL A 100 16.89 8.67 19.70
C VAL A 100 15.67 7.80 19.87
N SER A 101 14.61 8.38 20.40
CA SER A 101 13.29 7.74 20.42
C SER A 101 12.45 8.29 19.27
N LEU A 102 11.88 7.40 18.47
CA LEU A 102 10.96 7.72 17.38
C LEU A 102 9.57 7.21 17.76
N GLU A 103 8.55 8.03 17.51
CA GLU A 103 7.15 7.67 17.69
C GLU A 103 6.35 8.18 16.47
N TRP A 104 5.37 7.39 16.02
CA TRP A 104 4.53 7.74 14.88
C TRP A 104 3.08 7.32 15.08
N SER A 105 2.21 7.83 14.21
CA SER A 105 0.84 7.37 14.05
C SER A 105 0.72 6.33 12.93
N PRO A 106 -0.26 5.42 12.99
CA PRO A 106 -0.52 4.47 11.91
C PRO A 106 -0.78 5.13 10.54
N PRO A 107 -0.62 4.40 9.44
CA PRO A 107 -0.97 4.85 8.10
C PRO A 107 -2.45 5.27 8.00
N ALA A 108 -2.76 6.22 7.11
CA ALA A 108 -4.14 6.62 6.83
C ALA A 108 -4.92 5.50 6.09
N ASP A 109 -4.20 4.69 5.31
CA ASP A 109 -4.70 3.50 4.64
C ASP A 109 -3.73 2.33 4.86
N ASN A 110 -4.27 1.22 5.37
CA ASN A 110 -3.54 -0.04 5.59
C ASN A 110 -3.56 -0.97 4.35
N GLY A 111 -4.22 -0.54 3.27
CA GLY A 111 -4.34 -1.30 2.03
C GLY A 111 -5.31 -2.47 2.13
N GLY A 112 -6.29 -2.40 3.04
CA GLY A 112 -7.29 -3.43 3.29
C GLY A 112 -6.80 -4.58 4.18
N ARG A 113 -5.73 -4.34 4.96
CA ARG A 113 -5.06 -5.34 5.78
C ARG A 113 -4.92 -4.93 7.25
N ASN A 114 -4.77 -5.91 8.14
CA ASN A 114 -4.60 -5.73 9.57
C ASN A 114 -3.27 -6.30 10.10
N ASP A 115 -2.45 -6.87 9.23
CA ASP A 115 -1.09 -7.36 9.48
C ASP A 115 -0.03 -6.29 9.19
N VAL A 116 -0.34 -5.02 9.48
CA VAL A 116 0.61 -3.92 9.31
C VAL A 116 1.69 -4.01 10.40
N THR A 117 2.95 -3.96 9.98
CA THR A 117 4.12 -3.81 10.85
C THR A 117 5.00 -2.71 10.31
N TYR A 118 5.99 -2.28 11.09
CA TYR A 118 6.90 -1.20 10.72
C TYR A 118 8.34 -1.67 10.65
N ARG A 119 9.12 -0.95 9.84
CA ARG A 119 10.58 -1.08 9.82
C ARG A 119 11.26 0.26 9.69
N ILE A 120 12.48 0.33 10.23
CA ILE A 120 13.27 1.56 10.34
C ILE A 120 14.49 1.45 9.45
N LEU A 121 14.60 2.37 8.48
CA LEU A 121 15.81 2.57 7.71
C LEU A 121 16.58 3.74 8.32
N CYS A 122 17.88 3.54 8.50
CA CYS A 122 18.78 4.56 9.03
C CYS A 122 19.82 4.90 7.97
N LYS A 123 19.99 6.20 7.74
CA LYS A 123 21.03 6.74 6.88
C LYS A 123 21.85 7.77 7.66
N ARG A 124 23.16 7.77 7.48
CA ARG A 124 24.07 8.78 8.02
C ARG A 124 24.56 9.65 6.87
N CYS A 125 24.30 10.95 6.95
CA CYS A 125 24.61 11.89 5.88
C CYS A 125 25.86 12.72 6.23
N SER A 126 26.74 12.91 5.26
CA SER A 126 27.90 13.79 5.40
C SER A 126 27.54 15.23 5.03
N TRP A 127 28.01 16.20 5.81
CA TRP A 127 27.84 17.62 5.53
C TRP A 127 28.55 18.07 4.25
N GLU A 128 29.65 17.42 3.88
CA GLU A 128 30.54 17.92 2.81
C GLU A 128 30.13 17.47 1.40
N GLN A 129 29.44 16.33 1.28
CA GLN A 129 29.20 15.68 -0.01
C GLN A 129 27.71 15.48 -0.32
N GLY A 130 26.80 15.76 0.63
CA GLY A 130 25.37 15.51 0.47
C GLY A 130 25.00 14.02 0.31
N GLU A 131 25.98 13.11 0.36
CA GLU A 131 25.76 11.68 0.28
C GLU A 131 25.36 11.11 1.64
N CYS A 132 24.31 10.31 1.62
CA CYS A 132 23.81 9.56 2.76
C CYS A 132 24.11 8.08 2.58
N VAL A 133 24.79 7.47 3.54
CA VAL A 133 25.10 6.05 3.53
C VAL A 133 24.20 5.30 4.52
N PRO A 134 23.77 4.06 4.22
CA PRO A 134 23.06 3.23 5.19
C PRO A 134 23.88 3.09 6.48
N CYS A 135 23.19 3.11 7.62
CA CYS A 135 23.85 2.94 8.90
C CYS A 135 24.45 1.54 9.06
N GLY A 136 25.56 1.45 9.80
CA GLY A 136 26.23 0.19 10.09
C GLY A 136 25.54 -0.62 11.20
N SER A 137 25.98 -1.86 11.39
CA SER A 137 25.43 -2.82 12.37
C SER A 137 25.66 -2.47 13.85
N ASN A 138 26.41 -1.40 14.14
CA ASN A 138 26.72 -0.99 15.50
C ASN A 138 25.59 -0.20 16.18
N ILE A 139 24.55 0.18 15.42
CA ILE A 139 23.39 0.88 15.95
C ILE A 139 22.42 -0.13 16.56
N GLY A 140 22.03 0.11 17.82
CA GLY A 140 21.02 -0.66 18.51
C GLY A 140 19.60 -0.19 18.19
N TYR A 141 18.65 -1.13 18.09
CA TYR A 141 17.22 -0.85 17.94
C TYR A 141 16.44 -1.62 19.02
N MET A 142 15.64 -0.90 19.81
CA MET A 142 14.79 -1.48 20.84
C MET A 142 13.32 -1.07 20.61
N PRO A 143 12.36 -2.01 20.56
CA PRO A 143 12.54 -3.45 20.78
C PRO A 143 13.22 -4.19 19.62
N GLN A 144 13.11 -3.70 18.38
CA GLN A 144 13.71 -4.29 17.18
C GLN A 144 13.69 -3.29 16.01
N GLN A 145 14.41 -3.56 14.93
CA GLN A 145 14.45 -2.67 13.75
C GLN A 145 13.31 -2.90 12.76
N THR A 146 12.83 -4.14 12.65
CA THR A 146 11.86 -4.60 11.65
C THR A 146 10.78 -5.45 12.31
N GLY A 147 9.57 -5.47 11.75
CA GLY A 147 8.46 -6.26 12.32
C GLY A 147 7.89 -5.65 13.59
N LEU A 148 8.05 -4.32 13.76
CA LEU A 148 7.48 -3.57 14.86
C LEU A 148 5.95 -3.58 14.72
N VAL A 149 5.25 -3.99 15.78
CA VAL A 149 3.78 -3.93 15.85
C VAL A 149 3.34 -2.61 16.50
N ASP A 150 4.07 -2.18 17.52
CA ASP A 150 3.88 -0.89 18.16
C ASP A 150 4.48 0.24 17.32
N ASN A 151 4.00 1.46 17.57
CA ASN A 151 4.39 2.64 16.80
C ASN A 151 5.56 3.43 17.44
N TYR A 152 6.52 2.73 18.06
CA TYR A 152 7.68 3.35 18.67
C TYR A 152 8.95 2.51 18.46
N VAL A 153 10.09 3.19 18.43
CA VAL A 153 11.41 2.55 18.52
C VAL A 153 12.39 3.46 19.24
N THR A 154 13.32 2.88 19.99
CA THR A 154 14.50 3.58 20.51
C THR A 154 15.73 3.10 19.74
N VAL A 155 16.45 4.05 19.15
CA VAL A 155 17.69 3.86 18.41
C VAL A 155 18.86 4.29 19.30
N MET A 156 19.85 3.43 19.46
CA MET A 156 20.96 3.61 20.40
C MET A 156 22.32 3.53 19.70
N ASP A 157 23.37 3.94 20.41
CA ASP A 157 24.77 3.82 19.96
C ASP A 157 25.08 4.62 18.69
N LEU A 158 24.38 5.75 18.51
CA LEU A 158 24.69 6.70 17.44
C LEU A 158 25.99 7.44 17.72
N LEU A 159 26.78 7.69 16.69
CA LEU A 159 27.92 8.61 16.80
C LEU A 159 27.43 10.00 17.19
N ALA A 160 28.11 10.65 18.15
CA ALA A 160 27.84 12.05 18.51
C ALA A 160 28.26 13.01 17.39
N HIS A 161 27.61 14.18 17.32
CA HIS A 161 27.88 15.24 16.34
C HIS A 161 27.77 14.76 14.88
N ALA A 162 26.83 13.85 14.62
CA ALA A 162 26.59 13.30 13.29
C ALA A 162 25.12 13.44 12.88
N ASN A 163 24.91 13.57 11.58
CA ASN A 163 23.57 13.71 11.00
C ASN A 163 23.02 12.36 10.60
N TYR A 164 21.81 12.07 11.09
CA TYR A 164 21.08 10.86 10.74
C TYR A 164 19.73 11.22 10.15
N THR A 165 19.33 10.46 9.14
CA THR A 165 17.97 10.43 8.62
C THR A 165 17.37 9.07 8.93
N PHE A 166 16.22 9.08 9.59
CA PHE A 166 15.43 7.89 9.86
C PHE A 166 14.20 7.89 8.98
N GLU A 167 13.97 6.78 8.28
CA GLU A 167 12.77 6.54 7.49
C GLU A 167 11.98 5.40 8.14
N VAL A 168 10.71 5.66 8.44
CA VAL A 168 9.78 4.67 8.99
C VAL A 168 8.85 4.23 7.88
N GLU A 169 8.91 2.95 7.52
CA GLU A 169 8.03 2.34 6.53
C GLU A 169 6.98 1.48 7.23
N ALA A 170 5.73 1.60 6.77
CA ALA A 170 4.69 0.63 7.07
C ALA A 170 4.70 -0.49 6.01
N VAL A 171 4.57 -1.73 6.45
CA VAL A 171 4.56 -2.92 5.59
C VAL A 171 3.48 -3.90 6.03
N ASN A 172 2.93 -4.66 5.08
CA ASN A 172 1.94 -5.72 5.29
C ASN A 172 2.28 -6.95 4.41
N GLY A 173 1.50 -8.03 4.50
CA GLY A 173 1.79 -9.30 3.81
C GLY A 173 1.88 -9.24 2.27
N VAL A 174 1.47 -8.14 1.63
CA VAL A 174 1.59 -7.95 0.17
C VAL A 174 2.66 -6.93 -0.22
N SER A 175 3.32 -6.33 0.76
CA SER A 175 4.24 -5.23 0.57
C SER A 175 5.45 -5.59 -0.28
N ASP A 176 5.96 -6.82 -0.22
CA ASP A 176 7.09 -7.30 -1.06
C ASP A 176 6.70 -7.72 -2.47
N LEU A 177 5.40 -7.86 -2.76
CA LEU A 177 4.89 -8.19 -4.09
C LEU A 177 4.78 -6.97 -4.99
N SER A 178 4.69 -5.78 -4.38
CA SER A 178 4.59 -4.52 -5.09
C SER A 178 5.92 -4.12 -5.72
N ARG A 179 5.86 -3.69 -6.98
CA ARG A 179 7.00 -3.08 -7.69
C ARG A 179 7.11 -1.57 -7.46
N SER A 180 6.09 -0.96 -6.85
CA SER A 180 6.08 0.47 -6.55
C SER A 180 7.04 0.78 -5.40
N GLN A 181 7.60 1.98 -5.40
CA GLN A 181 8.44 2.46 -4.31
C GLN A 181 7.65 2.47 -3.00
N ARG A 182 8.29 2.02 -1.92
CA ARG A 182 7.72 2.08 -0.57
C ARG A 182 7.57 3.53 -0.13
N LEU A 183 6.43 3.84 0.47
CA LEU A 183 6.20 5.14 1.09
C LEU A 183 6.70 5.11 2.53
N PHE A 184 7.25 6.23 3.00
CA PHE A 184 7.83 6.35 4.32
C PHE A 184 7.59 7.74 4.92
N ALA A 185 7.61 7.82 6.25
CA ALA A 185 7.78 9.07 6.97
C ALA A 185 9.26 9.23 7.32
N ALA A 186 9.81 10.45 7.24
CA ALA A 186 11.22 10.69 7.50
C ALA A 186 11.44 11.84 8.48
N VAL A 187 12.47 11.71 9.30
CA VAL A 187 13.01 12.80 10.13
C VAL A 187 14.53 12.83 10.00
N SER A 188 15.10 14.04 10.02
CA SER A 188 16.56 14.23 10.05
C SER A 188 16.95 14.89 11.36
N ILE A 189 18.00 14.35 11.99
CA ILE A 189 18.45 14.75 13.31
C ILE A 189 19.96 14.95 13.34
N THR A 190 20.43 15.69 14.35
CA THR A 190 21.86 15.81 14.67
C THR A 190 22.08 15.37 16.11
N THR A 191 22.91 14.36 16.33
CA THR A 191 23.25 13.88 17.68
C THR A 191 24.24 14.81 18.36
N GLY A 192 24.20 14.92 19.69
CA GLY A 192 25.15 15.74 20.44
C GLY A 192 24.86 17.26 20.46
N GLN A 193 23.75 17.71 19.89
CA GLN A 193 23.15 19.00 20.27
C GLN A 193 22.06 18.73 21.31
N ALA A 194 22.11 19.42 22.45
CA ALA A 194 20.96 19.56 23.31
C ALA A 194 19.94 20.45 22.56
N VAL A 195 19.00 19.86 21.83
CA VAL A 195 17.99 20.62 21.07
C VAL A 195 16.64 20.54 21.78
N MET A 196 16.22 21.70 22.28
CA MET A 196 14.84 22.02 22.60
C MET A 196 14.01 21.98 21.30
N ASN A 197 12.97 21.16 21.24
CA ASN A 197 11.92 21.03 20.21
C ASN A 197 12.33 21.25 18.74
N GLY A 198 12.38 20.16 17.97
CA GLY A 198 12.68 20.17 16.52
C GLY A 198 11.60 20.80 15.65
N SER A 199 12.04 21.45 14.58
CA SER A 199 11.20 22.01 13.51
C SER A 199 10.74 20.92 12.52
N LYS A 200 9.48 21.03 12.08
CA LYS A 200 8.85 20.14 11.11
C LYS A 200 9.20 20.59 9.69
N PHE A 201 9.62 19.66 8.84
CA PHE A 201 9.87 19.90 7.42
C PHE A 201 8.96 19.00 6.59
N ASP A 202 8.32 19.58 5.56
CA ASP A 202 7.54 18.83 4.58
C ASP A 202 8.46 18.22 3.49
N ALA A 203 7.88 17.40 2.60
CA ALA A 203 8.57 16.69 1.50
C ALA A 203 9.31 17.61 0.50
N ASP A 204 9.20 18.93 0.65
CA ASP A 204 9.88 19.96 -0.14
C ASP A 204 10.88 20.80 0.71
N SER A 205 11.29 20.30 1.88
CA SER A 205 12.24 20.95 2.80
C SER A 205 11.81 22.32 3.36
N ASN A 206 10.52 22.67 3.25
CA ASN A 206 10.00 23.92 3.84
C ASN A 206 9.65 23.72 5.31
N LEU A 207 9.98 24.72 6.14
CA LEU A 207 9.55 24.81 7.54
C LEU A 207 8.02 24.89 7.61
N VAL A 208 7.41 24.01 8.40
CA VAL A 208 6.00 24.10 8.77
C VAL A 208 5.92 24.76 10.14
N GLU A 209 5.29 25.94 10.22
CA GLU A 209 4.96 26.61 11.50
C GLU A 209 3.99 25.79 12.36
#